data_AF-A0A8K0AJZ1-F1
#
_entry.id   AF-A0A8K0AJZ1-F1
#
_cell.length_a   1.000
_cell.length_b   1.000
_cell.length_c   1.000
_cell.angle_alpha   90.00
_cell.angle_beta   90.00
_cell.angle_gamma   90.00
#
_symmetry.space_group_name_H-M   'P 1'
#
loop_
_entity.id
_entity.type
_entity.pdbx_description
1 polymer ?
#
loop_
_entity_poly.entity_id
_entity_poly.type
_entity_poly.pdbx_seq_one_letter_code
_entity_poly.pdbx_strand_id
1 'polypeptide(L)'
;MVHLLTLNPSLRIFFRKFSCHTAMTSPNSVFLDPFCLRQFEGSFQGTRIQCIPEDFIQHINQFIAQNPNCFEEGYAPFCKHIFIPNFTDARIGYLAITPDNESLLRSGYESRTTDELPVLTRWFDAKDVDVPQASVLDLILYSREQIILENSALSKTVGPDHPMNQPGFTSCQWGLISIKSQDVFRELPMTPITMMRNALGKHEGGSGVPLEKIKYMASVDFWCKHALVKS
;
A
#
# COMPACT_ATOMS: atom_id res chain seq x y z
N MET A 1 -34.17 54.22 -6.06
CA MET A 1 -33.80 53.42 -4.86
C MET A 1 -34.47 52.08 -5.04
N VAL A 2 -33.78 50.99 -5.36
CA VAL A 2 -32.78 50.31 -4.53
C VAL A 2 -31.72 49.61 -5.42
N HIS A 3 -30.54 49.45 -4.83
CA HIS A 3 -29.24 49.04 -5.31
C HIS A 3 -29.11 47.80 -6.23
N LEU A 4 -28.17 47.93 -7.17
CA LEU A 4 -27.38 46.84 -7.77
C LEU A 4 -26.70 45.98 -6.69
N LEU A 5 -26.78 44.66 -6.83
CA LEU A 5 -25.69 43.76 -6.46
C LEU A 5 -25.41 42.79 -7.61
N THR A 6 -24.19 42.90 -8.09
CA THR A 6 -23.52 42.18 -9.17
C THR A 6 -23.34 40.70 -8.85
N LEU A 7 -23.85 39.81 -9.72
CA LEU A 7 -23.51 38.40 -9.71
C LEU A 7 -22.19 38.19 -10.49
N ASN A 8 -21.22 37.59 -9.81
CA ASN A 8 -19.86 37.34 -10.26
C ASN A 8 -19.81 36.13 -11.24
N PRO A 9 -19.35 36.26 -12.49
CA PRO A 9 -19.36 35.16 -13.46
C PRO A 9 -17.98 34.50 -13.53
N SER A 10 -17.68 33.51 -12.70
CA SER A 10 -16.40 32.77 -12.79
C SER A 10 -16.43 31.37 -12.18
N LEU A 11 -17.34 30.49 -12.64
CA LEU A 11 -17.12 29.04 -12.52
C LEU A 11 -17.71 28.35 -13.76
N ARG A 12 -16.96 28.38 -14.87
CA ARG A 12 -17.18 27.45 -15.98
C ARG A 12 -16.49 26.14 -15.64
N ILE A 13 -17.25 25.20 -15.09
CA ILE A 13 -16.88 23.80 -15.00
C ILE A 13 -16.75 23.27 -16.44
N PHE A 14 -15.52 23.10 -16.91
CA PHE A 14 -15.24 22.42 -18.16
C PHE A 14 -15.33 20.91 -17.93
N PHE A 15 -16.51 20.33 -18.12
CA PHE A 15 -16.59 18.90 -18.45
C PHE A 15 -16.05 18.71 -19.86
N ARG A 16 -14.75 18.44 -19.99
CA ARG A 16 -14.20 17.91 -21.24
C ARG A 16 -14.67 16.47 -21.37
N LYS A 17 -15.42 16.19 -22.43
CA LYS A 17 -15.71 14.83 -22.91
C LYS A 17 -14.39 14.07 -23.01
N PHE A 18 -14.24 13.02 -22.20
CA PHE A 18 -13.16 12.06 -22.38
C PHE A 18 -13.42 11.30 -23.66
N SER A 19 -12.56 11.52 -24.66
CA SER A 19 -12.48 10.66 -25.82
C SER A 19 -11.84 9.35 -25.37
N CYS A 20 -12.46 8.22 -25.71
CA CYS A 20 -11.87 6.90 -25.53
C CYS A 20 -10.60 6.82 -26.39
N HIS A 21 -9.47 7.15 -25.79
CA HIS A 21 -8.17 6.80 -26.33
C HIS A 21 -7.76 5.55 -25.58
N THR A 22 -7.58 4.46 -26.32
CA THR A 22 -6.81 3.31 -25.87
C THR A 22 -5.42 3.84 -25.55
N ALA A 23 -5.19 4.24 -24.31
CA ALA A 23 -3.90 4.68 -23.84
C ALA A 23 -2.95 3.50 -24.06
N MET A 24 -1.97 3.68 -24.94
CA MET A 24 -0.81 2.79 -24.96
C MET A 24 -0.26 2.80 -23.53
N THR A 25 -0.31 1.65 -22.86
CA THR A 25 0.22 1.52 -21.51
C THR A 25 1.68 1.95 -21.55
N SER A 26 2.03 2.95 -20.75
CA SER A 26 3.42 3.37 -20.59
C SER A 26 4.25 2.13 -20.23
N PRO A 27 5.49 1.98 -20.73
CA PRO A 27 6.35 0.84 -20.35
C PRO A 27 6.55 0.73 -18.83
N ASN A 28 6.33 1.83 -18.09
CA ASN A 28 6.46 1.89 -16.64
C ASN A 28 5.11 1.85 -15.90
N SER A 29 4.01 1.57 -16.59
CA SER A 29 2.72 1.41 -15.93
C SER A 29 2.73 0.21 -14.98
N VAL A 30 1.91 0.31 -13.94
CA VAL A 30 1.73 -0.72 -12.91
C VAL A 30 0.29 -1.23 -12.92
N PHE A 31 0.12 -2.51 -12.62
CA PHE A 31 -1.20 -3.10 -12.38
C PHE A 31 -1.46 -3.24 -10.88
N LEU A 32 -2.73 -3.40 -10.49
CA LEU A 32 -3.12 -3.63 -9.10
C LEU A 32 -3.11 -5.14 -8.82
N ASP A 33 -2.23 -5.60 -7.92
CA ASP A 33 -2.21 -7.01 -7.55
C ASP A 33 -3.40 -7.34 -6.62
N PRO A 34 -4.03 -8.53 -6.74
CA PRO A 34 -5.14 -8.92 -5.88
C PRO A 34 -4.80 -8.92 -4.39
N PHE A 35 -3.55 -9.14 -4.02
CA PHE A 35 -3.12 -9.02 -2.62
C PHE A 35 -3.28 -7.60 -2.07
N CYS A 36 -3.26 -6.59 -2.92
CA CYS A 36 -3.49 -5.19 -2.55
C CYS A 36 -4.99 -4.84 -2.50
N LEU A 37 -5.87 -5.55 -3.24
CA LEU A 37 -7.31 -5.27 -3.30
C LEU A 37 -7.98 -5.28 -1.92
N ARG A 38 -7.51 -6.14 -1.01
CA ARG A 38 -7.99 -6.17 0.38
C ARG A 38 -7.92 -4.80 1.07
N GLN A 39 -6.98 -3.92 0.70
CA GLN A 39 -6.86 -2.58 1.28
C GLN A 39 -7.99 -1.61 0.91
N PHE A 40 -8.79 -1.98 -0.08
CA PHE A 40 -9.98 -1.25 -0.51
C PHE A 40 -11.26 -1.81 0.14
N GLU A 41 -11.15 -2.93 0.86
CA GLU A 41 -12.26 -3.52 1.62
C GLU A 41 -12.39 -2.84 2.98
N GLY A 42 -13.64 -2.57 3.41
CA GLY A 42 -13.91 -1.86 4.66
C GLY A 42 -13.42 -2.60 5.92
N SER A 43 -13.28 -3.92 5.85
CA SER A 43 -12.83 -4.83 6.93
C SER A 43 -11.31 -4.83 7.13
N PHE A 44 -10.54 -4.24 6.22
CA PHE A 44 -9.08 -4.32 6.28
C PHE A 44 -8.51 -3.58 7.48
N GLN A 45 -7.68 -4.29 8.24
CA GLN A 45 -7.16 -3.81 9.52
C GLN A 45 -5.96 -2.86 9.38
N GLY A 46 -5.43 -2.60 8.18
CA GLY A 46 -4.26 -1.73 7.98
C GLY A 46 -4.61 -0.39 7.34
N THR A 47 -3.71 0.11 6.49
CA THR A 47 -4.00 1.24 5.59
C THR A 47 -5.22 0.91 4.71
N ARG A 48 -6.34 1.58 4.99
CA ARG A 48 -7.58 1.50 4.21
C ARG A 48 -7.64 2.63 3.19
N ILE A 49 -7.94 2.27 1.95
CA ILE A 49 -8.08 3.20 0.84
C ILE A 49 -9.56 3.26 0.44
N GLN A 50 -10.19 4.41 0.68
CA GLN A 50 -11.61 4.61 0.42
C GLN A 50 -11.83 5.25 -0.95
N CYS A 51 -11.51 4.52 -2.01
CA CYS A 51 -11.85 4.90 -3.38
C CYS A 51 -12.04 3.67 -4.27
N ILE A 52 -12.45 3.90 -5.52
CA ILE A 52 -12.57 2.84 -6.52
C ILE A 52 -11.15 2.37 -6.90
N PRO A 53 -10.83 1.06 -6.83
CA PRO A 53 -9.50 0.54 -7.13
C PRO A 53 -8.98 0.94 -8.52
N GLU A 54 -9.86 0.96 -9.52
CA GLU A 54 -9.56 1.35 -10.90
C GLU A 54 -9.17 2.83 -10.99
N ASP A 55 -9.86 3.71 -10.27
CA ASP A 55 -9.53 5.13 -10.23
C ASP A 55 -8.19 5.36 -9.52
N PHE A 56 -7.91 4.59 -8.46
CA PHE A 56 -6.65 4.64 -7.74
C PHE A 56 -5.49 4.28 -8.66
N ILE A 57 -5.55 3.11 -9.32
CA ILE A 57 -4.45 2.64 -10.19
C ILE A 57 -4.30 3.54 -11.43
N GLN A 58 -5.38 4.12 -11.93
CA GLN A 58 -5.32 5.12 -12.99
C GLN A 58 -4.57 6.39 -12.54
N HIS A 59 -4.85 6.89 -11.33
CA HIS A 59 -4.14 8.02 -10.76
C HIS A 59 -2.64 7.73 -10.60
N ILE A 60 -2.29 6.54 -10.09
CA ILE A 60 -0.88 6.11 -9.96
C ILE A 60 -0.18 6.10 -11.32
N ASN A 61 -0.81 5.52 -12.33
CA ASN A 61 -0.24 5.45 -13.68
C ASN A 61 -0.07 6.83 -14.34
N GLN A 62 -0.99 7.76 -14.08
CA GLN A 62 -0.84 9.16 -14.51
C GLN A 62 0.33 9.84 -13.81
N PHE A 63 0.48 9.64 -12.50
CA PHE A 63 1.62 10.15 -11.74
C PHE A 63 2.95 9.61 -12.29
N ILE A 64 3.05 8.31 -12.57
CA ILE A 64 4.25 7.69 -13.14
C ILE A 64 4.59 8.27 -14.51
N ALA A 65 3.58 8.46 -15.37
CA ALA A 65 3.79 9.04 -16.69
C ALA A 65 4.38 10.47 -16.63
N GLN A 66 4.06 11.22 -15.58
CA GLN A 66 4.59 12.56 -15.33
C GLN A 66 5.95 12.53 -14.61
N ASN A 67 6.26 11.45 -13.91
CA ASN A 67 7.44 11.30 -13.05
C ASN A 67 8.16 9.95 -13.33
N PRO A 68 8.78 9.77 -14.51
CA PRO A 68 9.32 8.47 -14.93
C PRO A 68 10.43 7.92 -14.02
N ASN A 69 11.06 8.76 -13.20
CA ASN A 69 12.11 8.39 -12.25
C ASN A 69 11.61 8.22 -10.80
N CYS A 70 10.30 8.10 -10.57
CA CYS A 70 9.73 7.99 -9.21
C CYS A 70 9.89 6.61 -8.54
N PHE A 71 10.58 5.68 -9.20
CA PHE A 71 10.82 4.34 -8.67
C PHE A 71 12.07 4.33 -7.79
N GLU A 72 11.89 3.98 -6.53
CA GLU A 72 12.95 3.80 -5.56
C GLU A 72 13.23 2.30 -5.33
N GLU A 73 14.47 1.96 -5.00
CA GLU A 73 14.85 0.59 -4.69
C GLU A 73 14.19 0.11 -3.39
N GLY A 74 13.65 -1.11 -3.40
CA GLY A 74 13.17 -1.78 -2.20
C GLY A 74 14.21 -2.71 -1.59
N TYR A 75 13.75 -3.55 -0.67
CA TYR A 75 14.62 -4.46 0.08
C TYR A 75 15.27 -5.58 -0.76
N ALA A 76 14.80 -5.80 -1.99
CA ALA A 76 15.28 -6.81 -2.92
C ALA A 76 15.11 -6.32 -4.38
N PRO A 77 15.83 -6.87 -5.38
CA PRO A 77 15.77 -6.40 -6.78
C PRO A 77 14.37 -6.45 -7.42
N PHE A 78 13.51 -7.35 -6.92
CA PHE A 78 12.13 -7.50 -7.36
C PHE A 78 11.15 -6.57 -6.64
N CYS A 79 11.61 -5.73 -5.71
CA CYS A 79 10.79 -4.83 -4.90
C CYS A 79 11.16 -3.38 -5.23
N LYS A 80 10.15 -2.55 -5.50
CA LYS A 80 10.30 -1.09 -5.68
C LYS A 80 9.31 -0.35 -4.81
N HIS A 81 9.60 0.92 -4.60
CA HIS A 81 8.71 1.87 -3.94
C HIS A 81 8.39 3.03 -4.87
N ILE A 82 7.18 3.57 -4.76
CA ILE A 82 6.86 4.91 -5.26
C ILE A 82 6.25 5.68 -4.09
N PHE A 83 6.80 6.85 -3.79
CA PHE A 83 6.27 7.73 -2.73
C PHE A 83 5.51 8.88 -3.37
N ILE A 84 4.24 9.03 -2.99
CA ILE A 84 3.37 10.11 -3.50
C ILE A 84 2.67 10.86 -2.38
N PRO A 85 2.31 12.14 -2.58
CA PRO A 85 1.38 12.82 -1.69
C PRO A 85 0.10 12.01 -1.53
N ASN A 86 -0.39 11.91 -0.30
CA ASN A 86 -1.66 11.23 -0.05
C ASN A 86 -2.82 12.03 -0.65
N PHE A 87 -3.38 11.52 -1.73
CA PHE A 87 -4.55 12.08 -2.42
C PHE A 87 -5.88 11.45 -1.93
N THR A 88 -5.82 10.66 -0.86
CA THR A 88 -6.96 9.93 -0.27
C THR A 88 -7.16 10.35 1.19
N ASP A 89 -8.21 9.84 1.82
CA ASP A 89 -8.46 10.03 3.25
C ASP A 89 -7.72 9.02 4.15
N ALA A 90 -6.73 8.30 3.60
CA ALA A 90 -5.95 7.33 4.36
C ALA A 90 -5.26 7.98 5.56
N ARG A 91 -5.43 7.38 6.74
CA ARG A 91 -4.80 7.82 7.99
C ARG A 91 -3.46 7.12 8.22
N ILE A 92 -2.58 7.70 9.03
CA ILE A 92 -1.26 7.11 9.32
C ILE A 92 -1.44 5.66 9.84
N GLY A 93 -0.72 4.72 9.23
CA GLY A 93 -0.81 3.29 9.59
C GLY A 93 -0.05 2.88 10.86
N TYR A 94 0.55 3.84 11.57
CA TYR A 94 1.35 3.62 12.77
C TYR A 94 1.31 4.86 13.68
N LEU A 95 1.59 4.68 14.97
CA LEU A 95 1.77 5.77 15.93
C LEU A 95 2.98 5.49 16.81
N ALA A 96 3.60 6.56 17.31
CA ALA A 96 4.59 6.46 18.37
C ALA A 96 3.94 5.94 19.66
N ILE A 97 4.66 5.08 20.37
CA ILE A 97 4.30 4.63 21.71
C ILE A 97 4.85 5.67 22.70
N THR A 98 3.96 6.23 23.50
CA THR A 98 4.25 7.24 24.53
C THR A 98 3.72 6.75 25.87
N PRO A 99 4.19 7.30 27.01
CA PRO A 99 3.64 6.95 28.33
C PRO A 99 2.11 7.09 28.42
N ASP A 100 1.55 8.07 27.70
CA ASP A 100 0.12 8.37 27.73
C ASP A 100 -0.72 7.34 26.95
N ASN A 101 -0.16 6.75 25.88
CA ASN A 101 -0.90 5.82 25.02
C ASN A 101 -0.49 4.35 25.19
N GLU A 102 0.64 4.04 25.86
CA GLU A 102 1.17 2.67 25.97
C GLU A 102 0.12 1.68 26.53
N SER A 103 -0.69 2.11 27.49
CA SER A 103 -1.78 1.32 28.07
C SER A 103 -2.90 0.94 27.09
N LEU A 104 -2.98 1.60 25.94
CA LEU A 104 -3.96 1.33 24.88
C LEU A 104 -3.49 0.26 23.90
N LEU A 105 -2.22 -0.19 23.99
CA LEU A 105 -1.72 -1.25 23.14
C LEU A 105 -2.54 -2.53 23.32
N ARG A 106 -2.85 -3.15 22.19
CA ARG A 106 -3.41 -4.50 22.09
C ARG A 106 -2.34 -5.43 21.53
N SER A 107 -2.49 -6.71 21.80
CA SER A 107 -1.69 -7.76 21.18
C SER A 107 -2.50 -9.02 20.96
N GLY A 108 -2.07 -9.82 20.00
CA GLY A 108 -2.77 -11.03 19.58
C GLY A 108 -2.04 -11.75 18.45
N TYR A 109 -2.46 -12.99 18.19
CA TYR A 109 -1.96 -13.79 17.08
C TYR A 109 -2.85 -13.56 15.86
N GLU A 110 -2.27 -13.08 14.76
CA GLU A 110 -3.02 -12.71 13.56
C GLU A 110 -2.32 -13.18 12.29
N SER A 111 -3.12 -13.63 11.31
CA SER A 111 -2.66 -13.96 9.97
C SER A 111 -3.06 -12.86 8.99
N ARG A 112 -2.26 -12.63 7.94
CA ARG A 112 -2.61 -11.66 6.87
C ARG A 112 -3.62 -12.23 5.87
N THR A 113 -3.62 -13.56 5.73
CA THR A 113 -4.48 -14.36 4.86
C THR A 113 -4.80 -15.67 5.58
N THR A 114 -5.77 -16.43 5.09
CA THR A 114 -6.14 -17.74 5.67
C THR A 114 -5.04 -18.80 5.54
N ASP A 115 -4.13 -18.62 4.59
CA ASP A 115 -3.09 -19.60 4.26
C ASP A 115 -1.78 -19.34 5.03
N GLU A 116 -1.71 -18.26 5.80
CA GLU A 116 -0.51 -17.89 6.56
C GLU A 116 -0.63 -18.25 8.04
N LEU A 117 0.49 -18.67 8.62
CA LEU A 117 0.61 -18.88 10.06
C LEU A 117 0.29 -17.58 10.83
N PRO A 118 -0.50 -17.65 11.92
CA PRO A 118 -0.76 -16.48 12.73
C PRO A 118 0.49 -16.13 13.55
N VAL A 119 0.77 -14.84 13.66
CA VAL A 119 1.96 -14.33 14.33
C VAL A 119 1.59 -13.29 15.38
N LEU A 120 2.37 -13.24 16.46
CA LEU A 120 2.18 -12.23 17.50
C LEU A 120 2.37 -10.83 16.91
N THR A 121 1.33 -10.01 17.02
CA THR A 121 1.30 -8.62 16.59
C THR A 121 0.88 -7.75 17.75
N ARG A 122 1.29 -6.49 17.73
CA ARG A 122 0.80 -5.43 18.63
C ARG A 122 0.35 -4.21 17.85
N TRP A 123 -0.69 -3.55 18.33
CA TRP A 123 -1.30 -2.42 17.63
C TRP A 123 -2.08 -1.50 18.57
N PHE A 124 -2.39 -0.31 18.08
CA PHE A 124 -3.47 0.52 18.59
C PHE A 124 -4.74 0.27 17.80
N ASP A 125 -5.88 0.14 18.48
CA ASP A 125 -7.18 0.17 17.84
C ASP A 125 -7.52 1.64 17.48
N ALA A 126 -7.82 1.93 16.23
CA ALA A 126 -8.03 3.27 15.69
C ALA A 126 -9.23 3.98 16.35
N LYS A 127 -10.12 3.25 17.00
CA LYS A 127 -11.21 3.84 17.80
C LYS A 127 -10.75 4.35 19.17
N ASP A 128 -9.61 3.84 19.67
CA ASP A 128 -9.08 4.12 21.00
C ASP A 128 -7.98 5.21 20.98
N VAL A 129 -7.50 5.62 19.80
CA VAL A 129 -6.44 6.62 19.63
C VAL A 129 -6.80 7.67 18.57
N ASP A 130 -6.22 8.87 18.68
CA ASP A 130 -6.29 9.85 17.60
C ASP A 130 -5.29 9.52 16.50
N VAL A 131 -5.78 9.42 15.26
CA VAL A 131 -4.99 9.00 14.10
C VAL A 131 -5.10 10.08 13.03
N PRO A 132 -4.04 10.87 12.78
CA PRO A 132 -4.09 11.92 11.78
C PRO A 132 -4.12 11.33 10.36
N GLN A 133 -4.55 12.15 9.40
CA GLN A 133 -4.43 11.82 7.98
C GLN A 133 -2.94 11.70 7.60
N ALA A 134 -2.59 10.69 6.80
CA ALA A 134 -1.25 10.55 6.29
C ALA A 134 -0.95 11.64 5.25
N SER A 135 0.30 12.10 5.18
CA SER A 135 0.73 13.03 4.13
C SER A 135 1.29 12.31 2.90
N VAL A 136 1.69 11.04 3.04
CA VAL A 136 2.36 10.24 2.01
C VAL A 136 1.73 8.85 1.89
N LEU A 137 1.65 8.35 0.66
CA LEU A 137 1.45 6.93 0.37
C LEU A 137 2.77 6.34 -0.15
N ASP A 138 3.27 5.31 0.53
CA ASP A 138 4.33 4.42 0.06
C ASP A 138 3.69 3.25 -0.68
N LEU A 139 3.89 3.22 -2.00
CA LEU A 139 3.37 2.21 -2.91
C LEU A 139 4.44 1.13 -3.12
N ILE A 140 4.20 -0.06 -2.57
CA ILE A 140 5.14 -1.17 -2.64
C ILE A 140 4.80 -2.02 -3.85
N LEU A 141 5.77 -2.13 -4.76
CA LEU A 141 5.63 -2.81 -6.03
C LEU A 141 6.49 -4.07 -6.06
N TYR A 142 5.94 -5.17 -6.55
CA TYR A 142 6.72 -6.35 -6.91
C TYR A 142 6.81 -6.50 -8.42
N SER A 143 7.95 -7.01 -8.89
CA SER A 143 8.08 -7.46 -10.29
C SER A 143 7.02 -8.54 -10.55
N ARG A 144 6.47 -8.55 -11.76
CA ARG A 144 5.53 -9.57 -12.20
C ARG A 144 6.09 -10.98 -12.04
N GLU A 145 7.39 -11.16 -12.29
CA GLU A 145 8.08 -12.45 -12.16
C GLU A 145 8.04 -12.95 -10.71
N GLN A 146 8.30 -12.08 -9.73
CA GLN A 146 8.16 -12.45 -8.31
C GLN A 146 6.71 -12.78 -7.94
N ILE A 147 5.73 -12.02 -8.44
CA ILE A 147 4.30 -12.29 -8.20
C ILE A 147 3.93 -13.69 -8.72
N ILE A 148 4.41 -14.08 -9.91
CA ILE A 148 4.22 -15.43 -10.46
C ILE A 148 4.83 -16.49 -9.55
N LEU A 149 6.06 -16.28 -9.06
CA LEU A 149 6.75 -17.23 -8.19
C LEU A 149 6.02 -17.44 -6.86
N GLU A 150 5.54 -16.37 -6.22
CA GLU A 150 4.82 -16.47 -4.94
C GLU A 150 3.46 -17.16 -5.10
N ASN A 151 2.70 -16.82 -6.14
CA ASN A 151 1.40 -17.45 -6.39
C ASN A 151 1.55 -18.95 -6.74
N SER A 152 2.59 -19.31 -7.50
CA SER A 152 2.91 -20.71 -7.83
C SER A 152 3.28 -21.51 -6.59
N ALA A 153 4.05 -20.93 -5.67
CA ALA A 153 4.48 -21.60 -4.44
C ALA A 153 3.31 -21.88 -3.46
N LEU A 154 2.31 -21.01 -3.45
CA LEU A 154 1.10 -21.14 -2.62
C LEU A 154 0.02 -22.03 -3.27
N SER A 155 0.31 -22.65 -4.43
CA SER A 155 -0.65 -23.47 -5.19
C SER A 155 -1.98 -22.76 -5.46
N LYS A 156 -1.96 -21.42 -5.57
CA LYS A 156 -3.17 -20.65 -5.84
C LYS A 156 -3.71 -21.04 -7.21
N THR A 157 -4.89 -21.63 -7.24
CA THR A 157 -5.58 -21.95 -8.49
C THR A 157 -5.85 -20.67 -9.26
N VAL A 158 -5.89 -20.76 -10.59
CA VAL A 158 -6.34 -19.66 -11.46
C VAL A 158 -7.85 -19.48 -11.26
N GLY A 159 -8.22 -18.80 -10.17
CA GLY A 159 -9.56 -18.31 -9.90
C GLY A 159 -9.71 -16.85 -10.32
N PRO A 160 -10.92 -16.27 -10.24
CA PRO A 160 -11.18 -14.89 -10.66
C PRO A 160 -10.20 -13.87 -10.02
N ASP A 161 -9.83 -14.09 -8.76
CA ASP A 161 -8.94 -13.21 -7.99
C ASP A 161 -7.44 -13.49 -8.22
N HIS A 162 -7.09 -14.26 -9.25
CA HIS A 162 -5.69 -14.53 -9.61
C HIS A 162 -5.07 -13.30 -10.30
N PRO A 163 -3.80 -12.93 -10.02
CA PRO A 163 -3.15 -11.76 -10.63
C PRO A 163 -3.19 -11.76 -12.16
N MET A 164 -3.07 -12.94 -12.79
CA MET A 164 -3.17 -13.10 -14.25
C MET A 164 -4.48 -12.60 -14.87
N ASN A 165 -5.55 -12.47 -14.08
CA ASN A 165 -6.83 -11.96 -14.54
C ASN A 165 -6.95 -10.44 -14.38
N GLN A 166 -5.98 -9.79 -13.75
CA GLN A 166 -6.02 -8.35 -13.53
C GLN A 166 -5.67 -7.58 -14.80
N PRO A 167 -6.38 -6.47 -15.09
CA PRO A 167 -6.02 -5.59 -16.18
C PRO A 167 -4.56 -5.14 -16.09
N GLY A 168 -3.82 -5.32 -17.17
CA GLY A 168 -2.43 -4.89 -17.26
C GLY A 168 -1.41 -5.91 -16.74
N PHE A 169 -1.79 -7.07 -16.20
CA PHE A 169 -0.83 -8.08 -15.74
C PHE A 169 0.19 -8.47 -16.83
N THR A 170 -0.27 -8.71 -18.06
CA THR A 170 0.62 -9.10 -19.17
C THR A 170 1.42 -7.94 -19.76
N SER A 171 0.95 -6.70 -19.62
CA SER A 171 1.58 -5.51 -20.22
C SER A 171 2.47 -4.72 -19.26
N CYS A 172 2.29 -4.89 -17.95
CA CYS A 172 3.04 -4.18 -16.92
C CYS A 172 4.13 -5.06 -16.31
N GLN A 173 5.28 -4.47 -15.99
CA GLN A 173 6.39 -5.18 -15.34
C GLN A 173 6.25 -5.25 -13.82
N TRP A 174 5.46 -4.35 -13.23
CA TRP A 174 5.33 -4.18 -11.79
C TRP A 174 3.86 -4.25 -11.38
N GLY A 175 3.59 -4.97 -10.29
CA GLY A 175 2.29 -5.02 -9.63
C GLY A 175 2.35 -4.31 -8.28
N LEU A 176 1.37 -3.45 -8.00
CA LEU A 176 1.16 -2.84 -6.71
C LEU A 176 0.64 -3.89 -5.74
N ILE A 177 1.48 -4.32 -4.79
CA ILE A 177 1.17 -5.38 -3.82
C ILE A 177 0.77 -4.84 -2.45
N SER A 178 1.15 -3.61 -2.10
CA SER A 178 0.76 -3.01 -0.81
C SER A 178 0.86 -1.50 -0.86
N ILE A 179 0.00 -0.84 -0.10
CA ILE A 179 -0.01 0.61 0.12
C ILE A 179 0.21 0.84 1.62
N LYS A 180 1.20 1.67 1.98
CA LYS A 180 1.39 2.15 3.35
C LYS A 180 1.08 3.64 3.41
N SER A 181 0.24 4.01 4.36
CA SER A 181 -0.06 5.41 4.68
C SER A 181 0.86 5.89 5.81
N GLN A 182 1.63 6.94 5.53
CA GLN A 182 2.69 7.44 6.40
C GLN A 182 2.88 8.96 6.25
N ASP A 183 3.84 9.51 6.99
CA ASP A 183 4.13 10.94 7.09
C ASP A 183 5.53 11.32 6.58
N VAL A 184 6.25 10.37 5.98
CA VAL A 184 7.61 10.56 5.45
C VAL A 184 7.73 10.09 3.99
N PHE A 185 8.49 10.81 3.17
CA PHE A 185 8.80 10.44 1.77
C PHE A 185 10.01 9.49 1.68
N ARG A 186 9.96 8.36 2.38
CA ARG A 186 11.00 7.32 2.34
C ARG A 186 10.47 6.00 2.90
N GLU A 187 11.15 4.90 2.61
CA GLU A 187 10.77 3.61 3.20
C GLU A 187 10.90 3.66 4.73
N LEU A 188 9.83 3.24 5.41
CA LEU A 188 9.88 2.84 6.82
C LEU A 188 10.19 1.35 6.90
N PRO A 189 11.06 0.92 7.85
CA PRO A 189 11.49 -0.46 7.92
C PRO A 189 10.28 -1.38 8.07
N MET A 190 10.31 -2.54 7.39
CA MET A 190 9.31 -3.60 7.61
C MET A 190 9.20 -3.97 9.08
N THR A 191 8.05 -4.44 9.56
CA THR A 191 7.94 -4.97 10.93
C THR A 191 8.89 -6.16 11.11
N PRO A 192 9.45 -6.40 12.32
CA PRO A 192 10.41 -7.48 12.54
C PRO A 192 9.86 -8.84 12.10
N ILE A 193 8.57 -9.09 12.37
CA ILE A 193 7.88 -10.31 11.98
C ILE A 193 7.73 -10.48 10.46
N THR A 194 7.58 -9.38 9.72
CA THR A 194 7.56 -9.43 8.25
C THR A 194 8.91 -9.89 7.70
N MET A 195 10.01 -9.41 8.28
CA MET A 195 11.34 -9.86 7.91
C MET A 195 11.57 -11.34 8.23
N MET A 196 11.12 -11.80 9.41
CA MET A 196 11.22 -13.22 9.77
C MET A 196 10.42 -14.11 8.82
N ARG A 197 9.17 -13.74 8.51
CA ARG A 197 8.34 -14.50 7.57
C ARG A 197 8.94 -14.53 6.17
N ASN A 198 9.48 -13.41 5.69
CA ASN A 198 10.19 -13.39 4.40
C ASN A 198 11.31 -14.43 4.33
N ALA A 199 12.01 -14.66 5.44
CA ALA A 199 13.07 -15.66 5.54
C ALA A 199 12.57 -17.12 5.63
N LEU A 200 11.28 -17.36 5.93
CA LEU A 200 10.68 -18.71 5.92
C LEU A 200 10.42 -19.24 4.50
N GLY A 201 10.40 -18.36 3.49
CA GLY A 201 10.20 -18.75 2.09
C GLY A 201 8.78 -18.60 1.59
N LYS A 202 8.62 -18.82 0.28
CA LYS A 202 7.37 -18.57 -0.46
C LYS A 202 6.21 -19.46 -0.05
N HIS A 203 6.49 -20.67 0.44
CA HIS A 203 5.46 -21.59 0.92
C HIS A 203 4.79 -21.14 2.22
N GLU A 204 5.46 -20.27 3.00
CA GLU A 204 4.94 -19.70 4.26
C GLU A 204 4.46 -18.24 4.08
N GLY A 205 4.19 -17.82 2.83
CA GLY A 205 3.76 -16.44 2.50
C GLY A 205 4.85 -15.37 2.61
N GLY A 206 6.12 -15.78 2.69
CA GLY A 206 7.29 -14.90 2.64
C GLY A 206 7.85 -14.74 1.23
N SER A 207 8.70 -13.73 1.00
CA SER A 207 9.34 -13.56 -0.31
C SER A 207 10.50 -14.53 -0.61
N GLY A 208 11.05 -15.16 0.43
CA GLY A 208 12.23 -16.03 0.36
C GLY A 208 13.56 -15.30 0.46
N VAL A 209 13.56 -14.03 0.83
CA VAL A 209 14.79 -13.26 1.07
C VAL A 209 15.36 -13.60 2.46
N PRO A 210 16.65 -13.98 2.57
CA PRO A 210 17.28 -14.26 3.85
C PRO A 210 17.25 -13.09 4.83
N LEU A 211 17.22 -13.40 6.12
CA LEU A 211 17.21 -12.38 7.16
C LEU A 211 18.56 -11.66 7.27
N GLU A 212 18.57 -10.34 7.03
CA GLU A 212 19.73 -9.49 7.25
C GLU A 212 19.71 -8.89 8.66
N LYS A 213 20.68 -9.27 9.51
CA LYS A 213 20.72 -8.85 10.93
C LYS A 213 20.71 -7.33 11.13
N ILE A 214 21.47 -6.58 10.32
CA ILE A 214 21.56 -5.12 10.45
C ILE A 214 20.19 -4.47 10.15
N LYS A 215 19.54 -4.88 9.05
CA LYS A 215 18.19 -4.39 8.70
C LYS A 215 17.16 -4.80 9.74
N TYR A 216 17.27 -6.01 10.29
CA TYR A 216 16.39 -6.49 11.35
C TYR A 216 16.52 -5.64 12.62
N MET A 217 17.75 -5.29 13.02
CA MET A 217 17.95 -4.41 14.18
C MET A 217 17.42 -2.99 13.93
N ALA A 218 17.61 -2.44 12.73
CA ALA A 218 17.01 -1.15 12.36
C ALA A 218 15.47 -1.18 12.41
N SER A 219 14.87 -2.30 12.01
CA SER A 219 13.44 -2.56 12.17
C SER A 219 13.04 -2.57 13.65
N VAL A 220 13.76 -3.30 14.50
CA VAL A 220 13.50 -3.33 15.95
C VAL A 220 13.63 -1.94 16.58
N ASP A 221 14.65 -1.15 16.22
CA ASP A 221 14.87 0.19 16.78
C ASP A 221 13.72 1.17 16.47
N PHE A 222 13.10 1.01 15.30
CA PHE A 222 11.92 1.77 14.93
C PHE A 222 10.67 1.21 15.63
N TRP A 223 10.40 -0.08 15.44
CA TRP A 223 9.16 -0.72 15.89
C TRP A 223 9.10 -0.98 17.39
N CYS A 224 10.18 -0.84 18.15
CA CYS A 224 10.11 -0.87 19.62
C CYS A 224 9.43 0.38 20.18
N LYS A 225 9.49 1.51 19.45
CA LYS A 225 8.91 2.82 19.81
C LYS A 225 7.63 3.16 19.04
N HIS A 226 7.19 2.31 18.13
CA HIS A 226 6.00 2.53 17.32
C HIS A 226 5.13 1.27 17.31
N ALA A 227 3.82 1.45 17.15
CA ALA A 227 2.90 0.35 16.91
C ALA A 227 2.05 0.65 15.68
N LEU A 228 1.63 -0.40 14.99
CA LEU A 228 0.66 -0.27 13.91
C LEU A 228 -0.67 0.25 14.45
N VAL A 229 -1.41 0.95 13.62
CA VAL A 229 -2.81 1.31 13.89
C VAL A 229 -3.70 0.36 13.10
N LYS A 230 -4.72 -0.19 13.77
CA LYS A 230 -5.71 -1.06 13.14
C LYS A 230 -7.13 -0.57 13.34
N SER A 231 -7.98 -0.75 12.35
CA SER A 231 -9.37 -0.25 12.33
C SER A 231 -10.42 -1.33 12.39
#